data_AF-A0A4Q6GFU0-F1
#
_entry.id   AF-A0A4Q6GFU0-F1
#
_cell.length_a   1.000
_cell.length_b   1.000
_cell.length_c   1.000
_cell.angle_alpha   90.00
_cell.angle_beta   90.00
_cell.angle_gamma   90.00
#
_symmetry.space_group_name_H-M   'P 1'
#
loop_
_entity.id
_entity.type
_entity.pdbx_description
1 polymer ?
#
loop_
_entity_poly.entity_id
_entity_poly.type
_entity_poly.pdbx_seq_one_letter_code
_entity_poly.pdbx_strand_id
1 'polypeptide(L)'
;AFEVVLTVTLTCKAGDKTAYVAEVQQAGVFGLVGLDPQAIDGLLGTQCPHILFPYIRQLLSDLIQAGGFPPFFLQPINFDGLYAETLRQRAAELGTGELANTETAGNA
;
A
#
# COMPACT_ATOMS: atom_id res chain seq x y z
N ALA A 1 -4.50 16.42 11.60
CA ALA A 1 -3.56 15.31 11.77
C ALA A 1 -4.09 14.14 10.96
N PHE A 2 -3.21 13.39 10.31
CA PHE A 2 -3.57 12.25 9.45
C PHE A 2 -3.01 10.98 10.07
N GLU A 3 -3.81 9.92 10.08
CA GLU A 3 -3.35 8.58 10.47
C GLU A 3 -3.05 7.79 9.21
N VAL A 4 -1.84 7.25 9.12
CA VAL A 4 -1.44 6.36 8.03
C VAL A 4 -1.12 5.01 8.62
N VAL A 5 -1.77 3.98 8.10
CA VAL A 5 -1.55 2.58 8.48
C VAL A 5 -0.93 1.85 7.30
N LEU A 6 0.25 1.30 7.50
CA LEU A 6 0.91 0.43 6.54
C LEU A 6 0.71 -1.02 6.99
N THR A 7 0.01 -1.80 6.16
CA THR A 7 -0.23 -3.22 6.40
C THR A 7 0.68 -4.05 5.49
N VAL A 8 1.40 -5.00 6.09
CA VAL A 8 2.22 -5.97 5.36
C VAL A 8 1.81 -7.37 5.78
N THR A 9 1.38 -8.16 4.79
CA THR A 9 1.05 -9.57 4.94
C THR A 9 2.08 -10.41 4.20
N LEU A 10 2.79 -11.26 4.91
CA LEU A 10 3.77 -12.19 4.37
C LEU A 10 3.23 -13.62 4.48
N THR A 11 3.14 -14.30 3.34
CA THR A 11 2.81 -15.74 3.29
C THR A 11 4.04 -16.52 2.83
N CYS A 12 4.57 -17.37 3.70
CA CYS A 12 5.66 -18.28 3.37
C CYS A 12 5.10 -19.66 2.98
N LYS A 13 5.52 -20.18 1.83
CA LYS A 13 5.15 -21.51 1.35
C LYS A 13 6.37 -22.41 1.22
N ALA A 14 6.21 -23.68 1.59
CA ALA A 14 7.19 -24.75 1.38
C ALA A 14 6.53 -25.80 0.47
N GLY A 15 6.82 -25.72 -0.83
CA GLY A 15 6.06 -26.44 -1.86
C GLY A 15 4.59 -25.98 -1.84
N ASP A 16 3.67 -26.93 -1.77
CA ASP A 16 2.22 -26.66 -1.78
C ASP A 16 1.64 -26.33 -0.39
N LYS A 17 2.46 -26.37 0.66
CA LYS A 17 2.01 -26.12 2.04
C LYS A 17 2.44 -24.74 2.52
N THR A 18 1.53 -24.03 3.17
CA THR A 18 1.86 -22.78 3.88
C THR A 18 2.66 -23.12 5.14
N ALA A 19 3.87 -22.59 5.24
CA ALA A 19 4.73 -22.76 6.42
C ALA A 19 4.29 -21.81 7.54
N TYR A 20 4.08 -20.54 7.21
CA TYR A 20 3.53 -19.53 8.13
C TYR A 20 2.91 -18.35 7.37
N VAL A 21 2.08 -17.61 8.08
CA VAL A 21 1.56 -16.30 7.68
C VAL A 21 1.89 -15.32 8.80
N ALA A 22 2.46 -14.18 8.43
CA ALA A 22 2.75 -13.08 9.33
C ALA A 22 2.08 -11.82 8.80
N GLU A 23 1.30 -11.14 9.63
CA GLU A 23 0.70 -9.85 9.30
C GLU A 23 1.11 -8.81 10.34
N VAL A 24 1.54 -7.66 9.86
CA VAL A 24 1.93 -6.52 10.69
C VAL A 24 1.22 -5.28 10.15
N GLN A 25 0.62 -4.53 11.07
CA GLN A 25 0.02 -3.23 10.79
C GLN A 25 0.75 -2.20 11.63
N GLN A 26 1.46 -1.29 10.95
CA GLN A 26 2.15 -0.19 11.62
C GLN A 26 1.45 1.12 11.29
N ALA A 27 1.03 1.81 12.33
CA ALA A 27 0.39 3.11 12.23
C ALA A 27 1.34 4.25 12.60
N GLY A 28 1.12 5.41 12.00
CA GLY A 28 1.74 6.67 12.41
C GLY A 28 0.78 7.84 12.26
N VAL A 29 0.84 8.77 13.21
CA VAL A 29 0.08 10.02 13.17
C VAL A 29 0.99 11.12 12.65
N PHE A 30 0.60 11.73 11.54
CA PHE A 30 1.37 12.75 10.83
C PHE A 30 0.67 14.12 10.89
N GLY A 31 1.39 15.11 11.38
CA GLY A 31 0.97 16.51 11.37
C GLY A 31 1.45 17.21 10.11
N LEU A 32 0.58 17.34 9.10
CA LEU A 32 0.87 18.09 7.88
C LEU A 32 0.20 19.46 7.97
N VAL A 33 0.99 20.54 7.90
CA VAL A 33 0.53 21.94 8.07
C VAL A 33 1.15 22.82 6.99
N GLY A 34 0.35 23.73 6.41
CA GLY A 34 0.85 24.73 5.46
C GLY A 34 1.15 24.22 4.05
N LEU A 35 0.61 23.05 3.70
CA LEU A 35 0.78 22.41 2.40
C LEU A 35 -0.52 22.45 1.59
N ASP A 36 -0.41 22.49 0.27
CA ASP A 36 -1.56 22.34 -0.61
C ASP A 36 -2.11 20.90 -0.59
N PRO A 37 -3.38 20.69 -0.96
CA PRO A 37 -4.01 19.36 -0.90
C PRO A 37 -3.30 18.29 -1.73
N GLN A 38 -2.70 18.67 -2.86
CA GLN A 38 -2.01 17.72 -3.75
C GLN A 38 -0.67 17.28 -3.15
N ALA A 39 0.08 18.21 -2.54
CA ALA A 39 1.28 17.88 -1.78
C ALA A 39 0.96 16.98 -0.59
N ILE A 40 -0.14 17.24 0.14
CA ILE A 40 -0.58 16.39 1.26
C ILE A 40 -0.84 14.96 0.79
N ASP A 41 -1.60 14.76 -0.29
CA ASP A 41 -1.88 13.42 -0.84
C ASP A 41 -0.60 12.68 -1.25
N GLY A 42 0.34 13.38 -1.90
CA GLY A 42 1.65 12.83 -2.25
C GLY A 42 2.46 12.38 -1.02
N LEU A 43 2.56 13.22 0.00
CA LEU A 43 3.27 12.90 1.24
C LEU A 43 2.64 11.72 1.99
N LEU A 44 1.30 11.64 2.05
CA LEU A 44 0.59 10.52 2.66
C LEU A 44 0.82 9.22 1.89
N GLY A 45 0.93 9.29 0.56
CA GLY A 45 1.13 8.13 -0.31
C GLY A 45 2.57 7.61 -0.38
N THR A 46 3.57 8.46 -0.13
CA THR A 46 4.99 8.08 -0.32
C THR A 46 5.81 8.21 0.97
N GLN A 47 5.90 9.43 1.51
CA GLN A 47 6.81 9.74 2.61
C GLN A 47 6.35 9.14 3.94
N CYS A 48 5.04 9.17 4.23
CA CYS A 48 4.50 8.56 5.43
C CYS A 48 4.79 7.04 5.48
N PRO A 49 4.47 6.24 4.44
CA PRO A 49 4.87 4.84 4.37
C PRO A 49 6.38 4.60 4.43
N HIS A 50 7.21 5.43 3.79
CA HIS A 50 8.67 5.33 3.87
C HIS A 50 9.18 5.44 5.31
N ILE A 51 8.59 6.31 6.12
CA ILE A 51 8.93 6.47 7.54
C ILE A 51 8.52 5.24 8.35
N LEU A 52 7.37 4.63 8.04
CA LEU A 52 6.85 3.45 8.76
C LEU A 52 7.56 2.14 8.37
N PHE A 53 8.08 2.06 7.14
CA PHE A 53 8.61 0.83 6.56
C PHE A 53 9.77 0.18 7.36
N PRO A 54 10.78 0.90 7.86
CA PRO A 54 11.84 0.31 8.66
C PRO A 54 11.33 -0.39 9.93
N TYR A 55 10.28 0.15 10.55
CA TYR A 55 9.67 -0.42 11.75
C TYR A 55 8.95 -1.73 11.45
N ILE A 56 8.17 -1.77 10.37
CA ILE A 56 7.55 -3.01 9.92
C ILE A 56 8.60 -4.05 9.57
N ARG A 57 9.63 -3.66 8.82
CA ARG A 57 10.68 -4.59 8.38
C ARG A 57 11.37 -5.26 9.57
N GLN A 58 11.66 -4.49 10.63
CA GLN A 58 12.23 -5.03 11.85
C GLN A 58 11.23 -5.95 12.58
N LEU A 59 10.02 -5.46 12.83
CA LEU A 59 8.98 -6.19 13.57
C LEU A 59 8.61 -7.52 12.89
N LEU A 60 8.53 -7.53 11.57
CA LEU A 60 8.24 -8.73 10.78
C LEU A 60 9.38 -9.75 10.91
N SER A 61 10.64 -9.31 10.83
CA SER A 61 11.81 -10.19 11.01
C SER A 61 11.83 -10.79 12.42
N ASP A 62 11.55 -9.98 13.44
CA ASP A 62 11.52 -10.41 14.84
C ASP A 62 10.38 -11.42 15.08
N LEU A 63 9.20 -11.19 14.50
CA LEU A 63 8.06 -12.11 14.60
C LEU A 63 8.35 -13.48 13.97
N ILE A 64 8.99 -13.48 12.79
CA ILE A 64 9.36 -14.71 12.08
C ILE A 64 10.42 -15.49 12.87
N GLN A 65 11.42 -14.78 13.41
CA GLN A 65 12.46 -15.39 14.22
C GLN A 65 11.91 -15.93 15.55
N ALA A 66 10.98 -15.22 16.19
CA ALA A 66 10.28 -15.69 17.38
C ALA A 66 9.43 -16.95 17.10
N GLY A 67 8.95 -17.11 15.86
CA GLY A 67 8.30 -18.33 15.38
C GLY A 67 9.26 -19.52 15.17
N GLY A 68 10.56 -19.36 15.40
CA GLY A 68 11.58 -20.40 15.18
C GLY A 68 11.99 -20.58 13.73
N PHE A 69 11.59 -19.67 12.83
CA PHE A 69 11.96 -19.68 11.42
C PHE A 69 13.24 -18.87 11.16
N PRO A 70 13.95 -19.12 10.04
CA PRO A 70 15.06 -18.28 9.61
C PRO A 70 14.63 -16.81 9.46
N PRO A 71 15.52 -15.85 9.76
CA PRO A 71 15.19 -14.43 9.65
C PRO A 71 14.83 -14.07 8.21
N PHE A 72 13.76 -13.31 8.04
CA PHE A 72 13.31 -12.82 6.75
C PHE A 72 13.52 -11.31 6.64
N PHE A 73 14.28 -10.90 5.63
CA PHE A 73 14.55 -9.49 5.37
C PHE A 73 13.69 -8.99 4.22
N LEU A 74 12.65 -8.22 4.57
CA LEU A 74 11.81 -7.57 3.59
C LEU A 74 12.65 -6.63 2.72
N GLN A 75 12.55 -6.80 1.39
CA GLN A 75 13.27 -5.96 0.44
C GLN A 75 12.68 -4.54 0.42
N PRO A 76 13.49 -3.51 0.16
CA PRO A 76 13.00 -2.14 0.04
C PRO A 76 11.83 -2.05 -0.95
N ILE A 77 10.78 -1.33 -0.56
CA ILE A 77 9.61 -1.07 -1.39
C ILE A 77 9.76 0.33 -2.01
N ASN A 78 9.45 0.45 -3.31
CA ASN A 78 9.37 1.74 -3.98
C ASN A 78 7.95 2.32 -3.83
N PHE A 79 7.74 3.12 -2.78
CA PHE A 79 6.43 3.74 -2.52
C PHE A 79 6.06 4.83 -3.54
N ASP A 80 7.04 5.50 -4.16
CA ASP A 80 6.77 6.49 -5.22
C ASP A 80 6.12 5.84 -6.44
N GLY A 81 6.61 4.65 -6.82
CA GLY A 81 6.04 3.85 -7.90
C GLY A 81 4.62 3.37 -7.60
N LEU A 82 4.36 2.93 -6.36
CA LEU A 82 3.03 2.53 -5.89
C LEU A 82 2.04 3.69 -5.91
N TYR A 83 2.47 4.88 -5.47
CA TYR A 83 1.64 6.07 -5.52
C TYR A 83 1.34 6.51 -6.96
N ALA A 84 2.35 6.49 -7.85
CA ALA A 84 2.15 6.81 -9.27
C ALA A 84 1.18 5.85 -9.97
N GLU A 85 1.25 4.54 -9.65
CA GLU A 85 0.30 3.55 -10.16
C GLU A 85 -1.12 3.82 -9.64
N THR A 86 -1.26 4.14 -8.35
CA THR A 86 -2.55 4.50 -7.75
C THR A 86 -3.17 5.73 -8.42
N LEU A 87 -2.36 6.75 -8.74
CA LEU A 87 -2.82 7.96 -9.43
C LEU A 87 -3.29 7.65 -10.85
N ARG A 88 -2.57 6.78 -11.59
CA ARG A 88 -3.00 6.32 -12.93
C ARG A 88 -4.33 5.59 -12.87
N GLN A 89 -4.54 4.72 -11.89
CA GLN A 89 -5.78 3.97 -11.72
C GLN A 89 -6.96 4.91 -11.41
N ARG A 90 -6.79 5.87 -10.48
CA ARG A 90 -7.82 6.89 -10.20
C ARG A 90 -8.18 7.71 -11.45
N ALA A 91 -7.18 8.10 -12.26
CA ALA A 91 -7.42 8.84 -13.50
C ALA A 91 -8.19 8.01 -14.54
N ALA A 92 -7.95 6.69 -14.61
CA ALA A 92 -8.66 5.79 -15.51
C ALA A 92 -10.12 5.57 -15.09
N GLU A 93 -10.40 5.45 -13.79
CA GLU A 93 -11.76 5.28 -13.24
C GLU A 93 -12.63 6.54 -13.45
N LEU A 94 -12.03 7.73 -13.36
CA LEU A 94 -12.69 9.01 -13.67
C LEU A 94 -13.02 9.19 -15.16
N GLY A 95 -12.39 8.42 -16.07
CA GLY A 95 -12.65 8.45 -17.51
C GLY A 95 -13.82 7.57 -17.98
N THR A 96 -14.34 6.68 -17.13
CA THR A 96 -15.41 5.72 -17.49
C THR A 96 -16.83 6.16 -17.10
N GLY A 97 -17.01 7.39 -16.60
CA GLY A 97 -18.28 7.90 -16.07
C GLY A 97 -19.20 8.66 -17.05
N GLU A 98 -18.83 8.86 -18.32
CA GLU A 98 -19.56 9.79 -19.22
C GLU A 98 -19.83 9.24 -20.63
N LEU A 99 -20.30 7.99 -20.75
CA LEU A 99 -20.92 7.45 -21.98
C LEU A 99 -22.04 6.44 -21.64
N ALA A 100 -22.98 6.80 -20.76
CA ALA A 100 -24.18 6.00 -20.49
C ALA A 100 -25.49 6.71 -20.84
N ASN A 101 -25.45 7.85 -21.54
CA ASN A 101 -26.64 8.58 -21.97
C ASN A 101 -26.47 9.16 -23.39
N THR A 102 -26.49 8.32 -24.42
CA THR A 102 -27.07 8.70 -25.71
C THR A 102 -27.73 7.48 -26.32
N GLU A 103 -29.05 7.56 -26.42
CA GLU A 103 -29.90 6.69 -27.21
C GLU A 103 -29.30 6.48 -28.62
N THR A 104 -29.18 5.24 -29.06
CA THR A 104 -29.46 4.92 -30.47
C THR A 104 -30.06 3.53 -30.53
N ALA A 105 -31.34 3.52 -30.88
CA ALA A 105 -32.11 2.36 -31.24
C ALA A 105 -31.50 1.62 -32.45
N GLY A 106 -31.81 0.33 -32.59
CA GLY A 106 -31.96 -0.28 -33.91
C GLY A 106 -30.87 -1.27 -34.33
N ASN A 107 -31.18 -2.53 -34.07
CA ASN A 107 -30.81 -3.77 -34.77
C ASN A 107 -30.14 -3.64 -36.14
N ALA A 108 -29.06 -4.40 -36.32
CA ALA A 108 -28.88 -5.35 -37.44
C ALA A 108 -27.81 -6.38 -37.06
#